data_AF-A0A7J6Q375-F1
#
_entry.id   AF-A0A7J6Q375-F1
#
_cell.length_a   1.000
_cell.length_b   1.000
_cell.length_c   1.000
_cell.angle_alpha   90.00
_cell.angle_beta   90.00
_cell.angle_gamma   90.00
#
_symmetry.space_group_name_H-M   'P 1'
#
loop_
_entity.id
_entity.type
_entity.pdbx_description
1 polymer ?
#
loop_
_entity_poly.entity_id
_entity_poly.type
_entity_poly.pdbx_seq_one_letter_code
_entity_poly.pdbx_strand_id
1 'polypeptide(L)'
;GWQREDALQVSATLLDVAESSLARWSRDYEVTLEVAESAKGKHGKVISPITSPDYCDFRDDLREYVKERALGGSGKNRLTVAAAAEWVNSRLGLEGDATYSERTVGLWMHYLGFKLHTVKKTLYVDGHERPDVVADRARLAEELAGVDAELMRSEDGTL
;
A
#
# COMPACT_ATOMS: atom_id res chain seq x y z
N GLY A 1 -37.87 3.67 -40.91
CA GLY A 1 -37.05 2.66 -40.21
C GLY A 1 -36.54 3.29 -38.95
N TRP A 2 -36.56 2.57 -37.83
CA TRP A 2 -36.03 3.10 -36.57
C TRP A 2 -34.52 3.34 -36.68
N GLN A 3 -34.03 4.46 -36.16
CA GLN A 3 -32.59 4.67 -36.01
C GLN A 3 -32.08 3.80 -34.86
N ARG A 4 -30.81 3.37 -34.94
CA ARG A 4 -30.19 2.47 -33.95
C ARG A 4 -30.23 3.06 -32.52
N GLU A 5 -30.08 4.37 -32.42
CA GLU A 5 -30.12 5.10 -31.14
C GLU A 5 -31.52 5.06 -30.51
N ASP A 6 -32.58 5.30 -31.30
CA ASP A 6 -33.97 5.21 -30.84
C ASP A 6 -34.31 3.80 -30.34
N ALA A 7 -33.83 2.78 -31.05
CA ALA A 7 -34.05 1.39 -30.67
C ALA A 7 -33.33 1.01 -29.38
N LEU A 8 -32.11 1.53 -29.15
CA LEU A 8 -31.35 1.31 -27.92
C LEU A 8 -32.00 1.98 -26.72
N GLN A 9 -32.42 3.23 -26.86
CA GLN A 9 -33.04 3.98 -25.77
C GLN A 9 -34.37 3.37 -25.31
N VAL A 10 -35.23 3.00 -26.26
CA VAL A 10 -36.52 2.34 -25.95
C VAL A 10 -36.29 0.97 -25.30
N SER A 11 -35.34 0.18 -25.82
CA SER A 11 -35.04 -1.15 -25.28
C SER A 11 -34.41 -1.08 -23.89
N ALA A 12 -33.52 -0.11 -23.64
CA ALA A 12 -32.90 0.10 -22.33
C ALA A 12 -33.94 0.50 -21.27
N THR A 13 -34.87 1.38 -21.66
CA THR A 13 -36.00 1.79 -20.80
C THR A 13 -36.93 0.61 -20.50
N LEU A 14 -37.24 -0.20 -21.52
CA LEU A 14 -38.12 -1.36 -21.36
C LEU A 14 -37.53 -2.44 -20.46
N LEU A 15 -36.21 -2.64 -20.53
CA LEU A 15 -35.48 -3.66 -19.78
C LEU A 15 -34.97 -3.17 -18.42
N ASP A 16 -35.19 -1.90 -18.07
CA ASP A 16 -34.67 -1.24 -16.88
C ASP A 16 -33.15 -1.43 -16.70
N VAL A 17 -32.41 -1.25 -17.79
CA VAL A 17 -30.94 -1.34 -17.80
C VAL A 17 -30.33 -0.08 -18.37
N ALA A 18 -29.11 0.24 -17.96
CA ALA A 18 -28.38 1.35 -18.57
C ALA A 18 -28.15 1.11 -20.07
N GLU A 19 -28.38 2.13 -20.90
CA GLU A 19 -28.15 2.10 -22.35
C GLU A 19 -26.74 1.60 -22.71
N SER A 20 -25.74 1.96 -21.90
CA SER A 20 -24.35 1.50 -22.07
C SER A 20 -24.18 -0.01 -21.89
N SER A 21 -24.98 -0.63 -21.03
CA SER A 21 -24.97 -2.09 -20.84
C SER A 21 -25.59 -2.79 -22.03
N LEU A 22 -26.71 -2.25 -22.54
CA LEU A 22 -27.39 -2.79 -23.71
C LEU A 22 -26.56 -2.61 -24.99
N ALA A 23 -25.91 -1.46 -25.18
CA ALA A 23 -25.01 -1.23 -26.31
C ALA A 23 -23.81 -2.19 -26.30
N ARG A 24 -23.27 -2.49 -25.11
CA ARG A 24 -22.22 -3.50 -24.95
C ARG A 24 -22.73 -4.90 -25.30
N TRP A 25 -23.87 -5.31 -24.76
CA TRP A 25 -24.47 -6.62 -25.06
C TRP A 25 -24.82 -6.79 -26.54
N SER A 26 -25.35 -5.75 -27.18
CA SER A 26 -25.65 -5.77 -28.62
C SER A 26 -24.39 -5.96 -29.46
N ARG A 27 -23.28 -5.29 -29.10
CA ARG A 27 -22.00 -5.46 -29.78
C ARG A 27 -21.41 -6.85 -29.56
N ASP A 28 -21.47 -7.35 -28.33
CA ASP A 28 -20.96 -8.68 -27.99
C ASP A 28 -21.77 -9.75 -28.75
N TYR A 29 -23.09 -9.60 -28.84
CA TYR A 29 -23.99 -10.47 -29.60
C TYR A 29 -23.76 -10.38 -31.12
N GLU A 30 -23.49 -9.21 -31.68
CA GLU A 30 -23.16 -9.05 -33.11
C GLU A 30 -21.91 -9.86 -33.51
N VAL A 31 -20.96 -10.04 -32.58
CA VAL A 31 -19.70 -10.77 -32.83
C VAL A 31 -19.83 -12.26 -32.51
N THR A 32 -20.48 -12.60 -31.40
CA THR A 32 -20.49 -13.96 -30.85
C THR A 32 -21.81 -14.71 -31.09
N LEU A 33 -22.88 -14.01 -31.47
CA LEU A 33 -24.25 -14.50 -31.51
C LEU A 33 -24.77 -15.05 -30.16
N GLU A 34 -24.09 -14.68 -29.07
CA GLU A 34 -24.42 -15.09 -27.72
C GLU A 34 -24.50 -13.86 -26.80
N VAL A 35 -25.44 -13.89 -25.85
CA VAL A 35 -25.50 -12.87 -24.79
C VAL A 35 -24.67 -13.39 -23.62
N ALA A 36 -23.55 -12.72 -23.34
CA ALA A 36 -22.65 -13.15 -22.28
C ALA A 36 -23.37 -13.20 -20.92
N GLU A 37 -23.38 -14.37 -20.30
CA GLU A 37 -23.88 -14.54 -18.94
C GLU A 37 -23.01 -13.72 -17.96
N SER A 38 -23.64 -13.16 -16.93
CA SER A 38 -22.94 -12.39 -15.91
C SER A 38 -21.93 -13.27 -15.17
N ALA A 39 -20.63 -12.97 -15.32
CA ALA A 39 -19.58 -13.57 -14.51
C ALA A 39 -19.51 -13.01 -13.07
N LYS A 40 -20.40 -12.08 -12.68
CA LYS A 40 -20.46 -11.56 -11.31
C LYS A 40 -20.84 -12.69 -10.36
N GLY A 41 -19.99 -12.96 -9.37
CA GLY A 41 -20.16 -14.05 -8.40
C GLY A 41 -19.37 -15.33 -8.71
N LYS A 42 -18.61 -15.37 -9.82
CA LYS A 42 -17.77 -16.53 -10.18
C LYS A 42 -16.62 -16.78 -9.20
N HIS A 43 -16.19 -15.77 -8.45
CA HIS A 43 -15.27 -15.99 -7.33
C HIS A 43 -16.07 -16.61 -6.18
N GLY A 44 -15.82 -17.90 -5.92
CA GLY A 44 -16.29 -18.54 -4.69
C GLY A 44 -15.96 -17.63 -3.52
N LYS A 45 -16.97 -17.31 -2.71
CA LYS A 45 -16.74 -16.51 -1.50
C LYS A 45 -15.86 -17.34 -0.58
N VAL A 46 -14.54 -17.13 -0.64
CA VAL A 46 -13.62 -17.69 0.34
C VAL A 46 -14.06 -17.11 1.66
N ILE A 47 -14.66 -17.95 2.50
CA ILE A 47 -15.12 -17.57 3.84
C ILE A 47 -13.88 -17.09 4.58
N SER A 48 -13.84 -15.80 4.92
CA SER A 48 -12.74 -15.25 5.69
C SER A 48 -12.94 -15.62 7.16
N PRO A 49 -11.97 -16.28 7.81
CA PRO A 49 -12.03 -16.61 9.24
C PRO A 49 -12.21 -15.38 10.16
N ILE A 50 -11.93 -14.17 9.69
CA ILE A 50 -12.13 -12.95 10.48
C ILE A 50 -13.58 -12.48 10.50
N THR A 51 -14.34 -12.70 9.43
CA THR A 51 -15.72 -12.20 9.31
C THR A 51 -16.75 -13.26 9.67
N SER A 52 -16.38 -14.54 9.61
CA SER A 52 -17.30 -15.63 9.95
C SER A 52 -17.50 -15.73 11.47
N PRO A 53 -18.76 -15.82 11.96
CA PRO A 53 -19.06 -16.07 13.37
C PRO A 53 -18.42 -17.36 13.89
N ASP A 54 -18.35 -18.39 13.04
CA ASP A 54 -17.88 -19.75 13.38
C ASP A 54 -16.39 -19.81 13.75
N TYR A 55 -15.64 -18.74 13.51
CA TYR A 55 -14.21 -18.63 13.77
C TYR A 55 -13.92 -17.60 14.88
N CYS A 56 -14.76 -17.54 15.93
CA CYS A 56 -14.48 -16.74 17.13
C CYS A 56 -13.14 -17.10 17.76
N ASP A 57 -12.88 -18.39 17.95
CA ASP A 57 -11.67 -18.88 18.64
C ASP A 57 -10.41 -18.47 17.89
N PHE A 58 -10.42 -18.55 16.55
CA PHE A 58 -9.31 -18.10 15.73
C PHE A 58 -8.98 -16.61 15.90
N ARG A 59 -10.01 -15.76 16.03
CA ARG A 59 -9.81 -14.31 16.20
C ARG A 59 -9.18 -14.00 17.55
N ASP A 60 -9.58 -14.71 18.58
CA ASP A 60 -9.05 -14.54 19.92
C ASP A 60 -7.62 -15.12 20.02
N ASP A 61 -7.37 -16.30 19.44
CA ASP A 61 -6.03 -16.87 19.30
C ASP A 61 -5.08 -15.89 18.58
N LEU A 62 -5.52 -15.30 17.46
CA LEU A 62 -4.70 -14.34 16.71
C LEU A 62 -4.44 -13.06 17.52
N ARG A 63 -5.42 -12.57 18.28
CA ARG A 63 -5.25 -11.41 19.16
C ARG A 63 -4.24 -11.68 20.27
N GLU A 64 -4.32 -12.85 20.90
CA GLU A 64 -3.40 -13.27 21.95
C GLU A 64 -1.98 -13.40 21.39
N TYR A 65 -1.82 -14.12 20.29
CA TYR A 65 -0.55 -14.28 19.59
C TYR A 65 0.10 -12.92 19.27
N VAL A 66 -0.68 -11.99 18.71
CA VAL A 66 -0.17 -10.65 18.38
C VAL A 66 0.23 -9.88 19.64
N LYS A 67 -0.56 -9.92 20.71
CA LYS A 67 -0.25 -9.21 21.97
C LYS A 67 1.03 -9.72 22.62
N GLU A 68 1.20 -11.04 22.70
CA GLU A 68 2.39 -11.66 23.29
C GLU A 68 3.67 -11.35 22.49
N ARG A 69 3.58 -11.34 21.16
CA ARG A 69 4.75 -11.22 20.28
C ARG A 69 5.07 -9.79 19.87
N ALA A 70 4.09 -8.88 19.89
CA ALA A 70 4.30 -7.47 19.54
C ALA A 70 5.04 -6.70 20.65
N LEU A 71 4.76 -6.99 21.92
CA LEU A 71 5.40 -6.35 23.06
C LEU A 71 6.66 -7.13 23.46
N GLY A 72 7.79 -6.88 22.78
CA GLY A 72 9.07 -7.36 23.28
C GLY A 72 9.40 -6.74 24.65
N GLY A 73 9.95 -7.52 25.59
CA GLY A 73 10.33 -7.08 26.94
C GLY A 73 11.38 -5.95 27.03
N SER A 74 11.74 -5.32 25.91
CA SER A 74 12.61 -4.14 25.83
C SER A 74 12.05 -3.04 24.93
N GLY A 75 10.73 -3.02 24.64
CA GLY A 75 10.07 -1.97 23.85
C GLY A 75 10.33 -2.03 22.35
N LYS A 76 11.01 -3.07 21.84
CA LYS A 76 11.21 -3.29 20.40
C LYS A 76 10.12 -4.22 19.87
N ASN A 77 9.37 -3.75 18.88
CA ASN A 77 8.35 -4.54 18.20
C ASN A 77 9.03 -5.66 17.39
N ARG A 78 8.76 -6.92 17.73
CA ARG A 78 9.40 -8.09 17.11
C ARG A 78 8.50 -8.79 16.10
N LEU A 79 7.21 -8.46 16.08
CA LEU A 79 6.26 -9.14 15.21
C LEU A 79 6.21 -8.48 13.83
N THR A 80 6.55 -9.25 12.81
CA THR A 80 6.35 -8.88 11.41
C THR A 80 5.07 -9.50 10.87
N VAL A 81 4.54 -8.94 9.78
CA VAL A 81 3.35 -9.50 9.10
C VAL A 81 3.65 -10.88 8.53
N ALA A 82 4.87 -11.10 8.03
CA ALA A 82 5.35 -12.39 7.57
C ALA A 82 5.25 -13.46 8.67
N ALA A 83 5.76 -13.17 9.88
CA ALA A 83 5.68 -14.10 11.01
C ALA A 83 4.22 -14.37 11.43
N ALA A 84 3.36 -13.34 11.40
CA ALA A 84 1.94 -13.53 11.65
C ALA A 84 1.26 -14.39 10.58
N ALA A 85 1.62 -14.22 9.30
CA ALA A 85 1.05 -15.01 8.21
C ALA A 85 1.49 -16.48 8.27
N GLU A 86 2.75 -16.73 8.59
CA GLU A 86 3.26 -18.09 8.85
C GLU A 86 2.50 -18.77 9.99
N TRP A 87 2.30 -18.06 11.10
CA TRP A 87 1.51 -18.58 12.23
C TRP A 87 0.05 -18.85 11.84
N VAL A 88 -0.61 -17.94 11.11
CA VAL A 88 -1.99 -18.13 10.64
C VAL A 88 -2.12 -19.35 9.75
N ASN A 89 -1.22 -19.51 8.78
CA ASN A 89 -1.27 -20.63 7.84
C ASN A 89 -0.98 -21.96 8.56
N SER A 90 -0.03 -21.98 9.52
CA SER A 90 0.23 -23.13 10.38
C SER A 90 -0.97 -23.49 11.25
N ARG A 91 -1.60 -22.51 11.90
CA ARG A 91 -2.78 -22.70 12.77
C ARG A 91 -3.98 -23.27 12.01
N LEU A 92 -4.13 -22.91 10.74
CA LEU A 92 -5.21 -23.36 9.86
C LEU A 92 -4.84 -24.61 9.03
N GLY A 93 -3.60 -25.11 9.14
CA GLY A 93 -3.13 -26.27 8.38
C GLY A 93 -3.09 -26.05 6.86
N LEU A 94 -2.80 -24.83 6.42
CA LEU A 94 -2.78 -24.45 5.01
C LEU A 94 -1.37 -24.55 4.43
N GLU A 95 -1.25 -25.19 3.27
CA GLU A 95 0.02 -25.39 2.56
C GLU A 95 -0.10 -25.01 1.07
N GLY A 96 1.04 -24.68 0.46
CA GLY A 96 1.14 -24.35 -0.96
C GLY A 96 0.28 -23.15 -1.38
N ASP A 97 -0.47 -23.32 -2.47
CA ASP A 97 -1.29 -22.26 -3.09
C ASP A 97 -2.54 -21.89 -2.26
N ALA A 98 -2.87 -22.68 -1.24
CA ALA A 98 -3.99 -22.41 -0.33
C ALA A 98 -3.62 -21.48 0.84
N THR A 99 -2.37 -20.99 0.89
CA THR A 99 -1.90 -20.12 1.97
C THR A 99 -2.43 -18.69 1.85
N TYR A 100 -2.71 -18.07 3.00
CA TYR A 100 -3.01 -16.66 3.06
C TYR A 100 -1.72 -15.85 2.91
N SER A 101 -1.76 -14.88 2.00
CA SER A 101 -0.69 -13.92 1.81
C SER A 101 -0.51 -12.99 3.01
N GLU A 102 0.70 -12.45 3.17
CA GLU A 102 1.00 -11.41 4.17
C GLU A 102 0.03 -10.23 4.07
N ARG A 103 -0.33 -9.84 2.85
CA ARG A 103 -1.31 -8.76 2.61
C ARG A 103 -2.65 -9.07 3.25
N THR A 104 -3.14 -10.31 3.11
CA THR A 104 -4.44 -10.72 3.63
C THR A 104 -4.41 -10.73 5.16
N VAL A 105 -3.37 -11.30 5.74
CA VAL A 105 -3.19 -11.34 7.20
C VAL A 105 -2.97 -9.94 7.78
N GLY A 106 -2.25 -9.06 7.09
CA GLY A 106 -2.12 -7.65 7.48
C GLY A 106 -3.47 -6.92 7.51
N LEU A 107 -4.35 -7.17 6.53
CA LEU A 107 -5.72 -6.63 6.55
C LEU A 107 -6.51 -7.18 7.74
N TRP A 108 -6.37 -8.47 8.05
CA TRP A 108 -7.02 -9.09 9.21
C TRP A 108 -6.57 -8.47 10.52
N MET A 109 -5.27 -8.24 10.70
CA MET A 109 -4.75 -7.54 11.87
C MET A 109 -5.34 -6.12 11.99
N HIS A 110 -5.49 -5.40 10.89
CA HIS A 110 -6.16 -4.11 10.87
C HIS A 110 -7.63 -4.21 11.30
N TYR A 111 -8.38 -5.20 10.80
CA TYR A 111 -9.76 -5.47 11.23
C TYR A 111 -9.87 -5.81 12.72
N LEU A 112 -8.87 -6.46 13.30
CA LEU A 112 -8.80 -6.77 14.73
C LEU A 112 -8.36 -5.57 15.59
N GLY A 113 -8.09 -4.41 15.00
CA GLY A 113 -7.75 -3.17 15.69
C GLY A 113 -6.25 -2.92 15.86
N PHE A 114 -5.38 -3.72 15.24
CA PHE A 114 -3.93 -3.52 15.30
C PHE A 114 -3.47 -2.50 14.25
N LYS A 115 -2.45 -1.70 14.61
CA LYS A 115 -1.80 -0.76 13.69
C LYS A 115 -0.48 -1.34 13.19
N LEU A 116 -0.34 -1.42 11.87
CA LEU A 116 0.90 -1.84 11.23
C LEU A 116 1.76 -0.61 10.93
N HIS A 117 2.97 -0.60 11.46
CA HIS A 117 3.93 0.48 11.20
C HIS A 117 4.96 0.03 10.17
N THR A 118 4.99 0.72 9.03
CA THR A 118 6.06 0.55 8.05
C THR A 118 7.13 1.60 8.30
N VAL A 119 8.30 1.18 8.75
CA VAL A 119 9.45 2.07 8.87
C VAL A 119 10.04 2.24 7.47
N LYS A 120 9.68 3.34 6.79
CA LYS A 120 10.41 3.76 5.60
C LYS A 120 11.68 4.47 6.06
N LYS A 121 12.84 3.95 5.70
CA LYS A 121 14.09 4.72 5.79
C LYS A 121 14.00 5.82 4.73
N THR A 122 13.49 6.99 5.11
CA THR A 122 13.72 8.20 4.30
C THR A 122 15.21 8.48 4.41
N LEU A 123 15.95 8.22 3.33
CA LEU A 123 17.35 8.59 3.22
C LEU A 123 17.38 10.12 3.27
N TYR A 124 17.72 10.69 4.42
CA TYR A 124 17.98 12.12 4.51
C TYR A 124 19.37 12.31 3.89
N VAL A 125 19.40 12.63 2.60
CA VAL A 125 20.63 13.02 1.94
C VAL A 125 20.93 14.42 2.44
N ASP A 126 21.88 14.51 3.37
CA ASP A 126 22.31 15.80 3.87
C ASP A 126 22.93 16.60 2.71
N GLY A 127 22.33 17.75 2.39
CA GLY A 127 22.74 18.58 1.24
C GLY A 127 24.16 19.14 1.36
N HIS A 128 24.83 18.89 2.48
CA HIS A 128 26.20 19.27 2.79
C HIS A 128 27.24 18.64 1.87
N GLU A 129 26.94 17.49 1.25
CA GLU A 129 27.84 16.82 0.29
C GLU A 129 27.57 17.20 -1.16
N ARG A 130 26.61 18.10 -1.43
CA ARG A 130 26.33 18.53 -2.81
C ARG A 130 27.55 19.24 -3.41
N PRO A 131 27.92 18.94 -4.68
CA PRO A 131 29.11 19.52 -5.30
C PRO A 131 29.13 21.06 -5.28
N ASP A 132 27.97 21.70 -5.42
CA ASP A 132 27.84 23.16 -5.38
C ASP A 132 28.07 23.72 -3.97
N VAL A 133 27.61 23.03 -2.94
CA VAL A 133 27.80 23.42 -1.52
C VAL A 133 29.26 23.22 -1.10
N VAL A 134 29.90 22.15 -1.57
CA VAL A 134 31.33 21.90 -1.30
C VAL A 134 32.19 22.96 -1.97
N ALA A 135 31.90 23.33 -3.22
CA ALA A 135 32.62 24.38 -3.94
C ALA A 135 32.46 25.75 -3.28
N ASP A 136 31.25 26.08 -2.82
CA ASP A 136 30.98 27.34 -2.12
C ASP A 136 31.74 27.46 -0.80
N ARG A 137 31.80 26.37 -0.02
CA ARG A 137 32.60 26.32 1.22
C ARG A 137 34.09 26.46 0.97
N ALA A 138 34.61 25.82 -0.07
CA ALA A 138 36.02 25.92 -0.44
C ALA A 138 36.38 27.37 -0.81
N ARG A 139 35.53 28.03 -1.60
CA ARG A 139 35.68 29.45 -1.95
C ARG A 139 35.65 30.33 -0.71
N LEU A 140 34.65 30.16 0.17
CA LEU A 140 34.52 30.97 1.38
C LEU A 140 35.72 30.79 2.32
N ALA A 141 36.28 29.58 2.42
CA ALA A 141 37.47 29.31 3.22
C ALA A 141 38.72 30.04 2.66
N GLU A 142 38.85 30.12 1.33
CA GLU A 142 39.93 30.86 0.67
C GLU A 142 39.80 32.37 0.90
N GLU A 143 38.59 32.92 0.76
CA GLU A 143 38.29 34.33 1.04
C GLU A 143 38.60 34.69 2.50
N LEU A 144 38.17 33.85 3.45
CA LEU A 144 38.45 34.05 4.87
C LEU A 144 39.95 33.96 5.20
N ALA A 145 40.70 33.05 4.57
CA ALA A 145 42.14 32.95 4.76
C ALA A 145 42.88 34.18 4.24
N GLY A 146 42.39 34.78 3.14
CA GLY A 146 42.90 36.06 2.63
C GLY A 146 42.64 37.21 3.60
N VAL A 147 41.43 37.29 4.17
CA VAL A 147 41.05 38.31 5.15
C VAL A 147 41.80 38.16 6.47
N ASP A 148 42.01 36.94 6.96
CA ASP A 148 42.80 36.67 8.18
C ASP A 148 44.26 37.10 8.00
N ALA A 149 44.85 36.85 6.83
CA ALA A 149 46.20 37.31 6.49
C ALA A 149 46.31 38.84 6.39
N GLU A 150 45.23 39.52 6.00
CA GLU A 150 45.17 40.98 5.90
C GLU A 150 44.91 41.65 7.26
N LEU A 151 44.04 41.07 8.09
CA LEU A 151 43.83 41.46 9.48
C LEU A 151 45.13 41.35 10.29
N MET A 152 45.87 40.24 10.12
CA MET A 152 47.18 40.03 10.76
C MET A 152 48.30 40.96 10.22
N ARG A 153 48.13 41.56 9.03
CA ARG A 153 49.03 42.61 8.52
C ARG A 153 48.65 44.02 8.98
N SER A 154 47.39 44.23 9.34
CA SER A 154 46.88 45.55 9.75
C SER A 154 47.16 45.93 11.21
N GLU A 155 47.87 45.08 11.96
CA GLU A 155 48.40 45.42 13.30
C GLU A 155 49.66 46.31 13.27
N ASP A 156 49.92 47.01 12.17
CA ASP A 156 50.84 48.17 12.20
C ASP A 156 50.08 49.40 12.71
N GLY A 157 50.26 49.63 14.01
CA GLY A 157 49.57 50.62 14.81
C GLY A 157 49.55 52.03 14.21
N THR A 158 48.35 52.60 14.14
CA THR A 158 48.14 54.05 14.19
C THR A 158 46.92 54.34 15.07
N LEU A 159 47.21 54.69 16.33
CA LEU A 159 46.41 55.63 17.13
C LEU A 159 47.09 57.00 17.03
#